data_AF-H8K344-F1
#
_entry.id   AF-H8K344-F1
#
_cell.length_a   1.000
_cell.length_b   1.000
_cell.length_c   1.000
_cell.angle_alpha   90.00
_cell.angle_beta   90.00
_cell.angle_gamma   90.00
#
_symmetry.space_group_name_H-M   'P 1'
#
loop_
_entity.id
_entity.type
_entity.pdbx_description
1 polymer ?
#
loop_
_entity_poly.entity_id
_entity_poly.type
_entity_poly.pdbx_seq_one_letter_code
_entity_poly.pdbx_strand_id
1 'polypeptide(L)'
;MEFNRKNAIIGFLKAHEDQKFTSYGIAEWCVENHIDEARLKANASTNKRLLEAKIQEEKDKEIIGIDSGDISSSKLSAERRQEPNIRIELKPKLKFYYSQNPGYYVNNEQATEPKINANKEDKITAVQVCDALALYLQNKLKIHNMPIKHHLSSNKQGTKGNNKWLHPDWVGMEVLNEKWSSLIKDCAKYYAGKQARF
;
A
#
# COMPACT_ATOMS: atom_id res chain seq x y z
N MET A 1 1.28 -7.03 36.44
CA MET A 1 1.71 -5.98 35.50
C MET A 1 0.80 -6.08 34.30
N GLU A 2 0.29 -4.96 33.81
CA GLU A 2 -0.58 -4.91 32.63
C GLU A 2 0.28 -5.15 31.37
N PHE A 3 -0.17 -6.04 30.50
CA PHE A 3 0.55 -6.34 29.27
C PHE A 3 0.69 -5.13 28.38
N ASN A 4 1.91 -4.83 27.95
CA ASN A 4 2.12 -3.86 26.89
C ASN A 4 2.55 -4.55 25.59
N ARG A 5 1.55 -4.87 24.77
CA ARG A 5 1.71 -5.48 23.44
C ARG A 5 2.72 -4.74 22.57
N LYS A 6 2.74 -3.41 22.61
CA LYS A 6 3.64 -2.59 21.79
C LYS A 6 5.11 -2.84 22.15
N ASN A 7 5.39 -2.82 23.45
CA ASN A 7 6.74 -3.08 23.96
C ASN A 7 7.17 -4.54 23.71
N ALA A 8 6.23 -5.50 23.82
CA ALA A 8 6.51 -6.90 23.51
C ALA A 8 6.89 -7.09 22.03
N ILE A 9 6.15 -6.49 21.10
CA ILE A 9 6.45 -6.53 19.65
C ILE A 9 7.79 -5.85 19.35
N ILE A 10 8.06 -4.69 19.95
CA ILE A 10 9.35 -4.00 19.81
C ILE A 10 10.49 -4.89 20.29
N GLY A 11 10.35 -5.48 21.49
CA GLY A 11 11.35 -6.36 22.08
C GLY A 11 11.61 -7.60 21.22
N PHE A 12 10.56 -8.21 20.69
CA PHE A 12 10.65 -9.34 19.78
C PHE A 12 11.43 -8.99 18.51
N LEU A 13 11.07 -7.88 17.85
CA LEU A 13 11.75 -7.48 16.62
C LEU A 13 13.22 -7.12 16.87
N LYS A 14 13.54 -6.52 18.03
CA LYS A 14 14.94 -6.26 18.45
C LYS A 14 15.72 -7.54 18.74
N ALA A 15 15.09 -8.55 19.33
CA ALA A 15 15.75 -9.83 19.60
C ALA A 15 16.09 -10.59 18.31
N HIS A 16 15.34 -10.33 17.23
CA HIS A 16 15.52 -10.97 15.92
C HIS A 16 15.91 -9.93 14.85
N GLU A 17 17.07 -9.29 15.04
CA GLU A 17 17.59 -8.29 14.11
C GLU A 17 17.73 -8.85 12.68
N ASP A 18 17.39 -8.04 11.68
CA ASP A 18 17.40 -8.33 10.24
C ASP A 18 16.55 -9.53 9.79
N GLN A 19 15.86 -10.22 10.70
CA GLN A 19 14.90 -11.27 10.37
C GLN A 19 13.53 -10.69 10.03
N LYS A 20 12.93 -11.21 8.96
CA LYS A 20 11.65 -10.71 8.43
C LYS A 20 10.48 -11.58 8.90
N PHE A 21 9.50 -10.95 9.53
CA PHE A 21 8.29 -11.62 10.04
C PHE A 21 7.03 -11.11 9.36
N THR A 22 6.04 -11.97 9.20
CA THR A 22 4.69 -11.58 8.76
C THR A 22 3.87 -11.11 9.97
N SER A 23 2.76 -10.39 9.74
CA SER A 23 1.82 -10.06 10.83
C SER A 23 1.35 -11.31 11.58
N TYR A 24 1.18 -12.42 10.86
CA TYR A 24 0.77 -13.70 11.43
C TYR A 24 1.86 -14.28 12.34
N GLY A 25 3.13 -14.31 11.89
CA GLY A 25 4.22 -14.83 12.72
C GLY A 25 4.48 -14.00 13.98
N ILE A 26 4.26 -12.68 13.93
CA ILE A 26 4.34 -11.84 15.13
C ILE A 26 3.17 -12.15 16.08
N ALA A 27 1.96 -12.34 15.54
CA ALA A 27 0.78 -12.68 16.35
C ALA A 27 0.90 -14.07 17.00
N GLU A 28 1.41 -15.05 16.26
CA GLU A 28 1.70 -16.41 16.75
C GLU A 28 2.66 -16.34 17.94
N TRP A 29 3.79 -15.66 17.79
CA TRP A 29 4.76 -15.45 18.88
C TRP A 29 4.13 -14.75 20.10
N CYS A 30 3.28 -13.74 19.89
CA CYS A 30 2.60 -13.06 20.99
C CYS A 30 1.67 -14.01 21.75
N VAL A 31 0.93 -14.87 21.06
CA VAL A 31 -0.01 -15.81 21.70
C VAL A 31 0.75 -16.94 22.43
N GLU A 32 1.85 -17.43 21.86
CA GLU A 32 2.68 -18.47 22.48
C GLU A 32 3.38 -18.00 23.76
N ASN A 33 3.94 -16.79 23.76
CA ASN A 33 4.64 -16.25 24.93
C ASN A 33 3.72 -15.61 25.96
N HIS A 34 2.50 -15.24 25.58
CA HIS A 34 1.53 -14.57 26.45
C HIS A 34 0.15 -15.24 26.41
N ILE A 35 0.12 -16.55 26.66
CA ILE A 35 -1.08 -17.39 26.60
C ILE A 35 -2.21 -16.87 27.50
N ASP A 36 -1.89 -16.41 28.72
CA ASP A 36 -2.89 -15.95 29.68
C ASP A 36 -3.62 -14.69 29.19
N GLU A 37 -2.92 -13.80 28.50
CA GLU A 37 -3.49 -12.57 27.97
C GLU A 37 -4.27 -12.81 26.69
N ALA A 38 -3.80 -13.73 25.84
CA ALA A 38 -4.56 -14.22 24.71
C ALA A 38 -5.91 -14.78 25.17
N ARG A 39 -5.92 -15.56 26.27
CA ARG A 39 -7.14 -16.10 26.89
C ARG A 39 -8.03 -15.00 27.48
N LEU A 40 -7.47 -14.01 28.16
CA LEU A 40 -8.25 -12.86 28.66
C LEU A 40 -8.91 -12.10 27.51
N LYS A 41 -8.17 -11.84 26.42
CA LYS A 41 -8.68 -11.20 25.20
C LYS A 41 -9.76 -12.05 24.53
N ALA A 42 -9.59 -13.37 24.50
CA ALA A 42 -10.59 -14.30 23.98
C ALA A 42 -11.90 -14.23 24.75
N ASN A 43 -11.82 -14.26 26.08
CA ASN A 43 -12.99 -14.25 26.96
C ASN A 43 -13.72 -12.89 26.95
N ALA A 44 -12.99 -11.78 26.73
CA ALA A 44 -13.56 -10.45 26.58
C ALA A 44 -14.12 -10.16 25.18
N SER A 45 -13.78 -10.97 24.18
CA SER A 45 -14.15 -10.72 22.79
C SER A 45 -15.59 -11.14 22.48
N THR A 46 -16.32 -10.29 21.75
CA THR A 46 -17.66 -10.58 21.24
C THR A 46 -17.63 -11.18 19.81
N ASN A 47 -16.46 -11.60 19.34
CA ASN A 47 -16.33 -12.11 17.98
C ASN A 47 -17.03 -13.47 17.84
N LYS A 48 -18.00 -13.56 16.92
CA LYS A 48 -18.80 -14.78 16.69
C LYS A 48 -17.95 -16.02 16.43
N ARG A 49 -16.85 -15.89 15.70
CA ARG A 49 -15.96 -17.03 15.37
C ARG A 49 -15.23 -17.58 16.59
N LEU A 50 -14.87 -16.73 17.55
CA LEU A 50 -14.29 -17.15 18.83
C LEU A 50 -15.32 -17.83 19.74
N LEU A 51 -16.58 -17.39 19.68
CA LEU A 51 -17.68 -17.98 20.44
C LEU A 51 -18.12 -19.34 19.88
N GLU A 52 -18.02 -19.53 18.56
CA GLU A 52 -18.35 -20.77 17.86
C GLU A 52 -17.25 -21.85 17.99
N ALA A 53 -16.01 -21.43 18.26
CA ALA A 53 -14.87 -22.34 18.42
C ALA A 53 -15.04 -23.23 19.68
N LYS A 54 -15.04 -24.55 19.47
CA LYS A 54 -15.26 -25.54 20.54
C LYS A 54 -13.96 -26.00 21.19
N ILE A 55 -12.88 -26.04 20.41
CA ILE A 55 -11.57 -26.53 20.85
C ILE A 55 -10.67 -25.32 21.17
N GLN A 56 -9.82 -25.45 22.20
CA GLN A 56 -8.91 -24.39 22.60
C GLN A 56 -7.96 -23.99 21.46
N GLU A 57 -7.43 -24.95 20.70
CA GLU A 57 -6.57 -24.69 19.54
C GLU A 57 -7.25 -23.85 18.44
N GLU A 58 -8.56 -24.04 18.24
CA GLU A 58 -9.33 -23.23 17.29
C GLU A 58 -9.50 -21.79 17.79
N LYS A 59 -9.71 -21.62 19.10
CA LYS A 59 -9.75 -20.30 19.73
C LYS A 59 -8.41 -19.58 19.57
N ASP A 60 -7.30 -20.29 19.82
CA ASP A 60 -5.96 -19.72 19.71
C ASP A 60 -5.67 -19.28 18.27
N LYS A 61 -6.03 -20.09 17.26
CA LYS A 61 -5.90 -19.71 15.83
C LYS A 61 -6.72 -18.46 15.48
N GLU A 62 -7.93 -18.35 16.00
CA GLU A 62 -8.79 -17.20 15.71
C GLU A 62 -8.28 -15.93 16.41
N ILE A 63 -7.71 -16.05 17.62
CA ILE A 63 -7.02 -14.95 18.31
C ILE A 63 -5.80 -14.48 17.50
N ILE A 64 -4.96 -15.42 17.03
CA ILE A 64 -3.82 -15.11 16.16
C ILE A 64 -4.31 -14.38 14.91
N GLY A 65 -5.43 -14.83 14.32
CA GLY A 65 -6.06 -14.18 13.18
C GLY A 65 -6.43 -12.72 13.46
N ILE A 66 -7.16 -12.47 14.56
CA ILE A 66 -7.54 -11.13 15.01
C ILE A 66 -6.29 -10.27 15.23
N ASP A 67 -5.31 -10.79 15.95
CA ASP A 67 -4.08 -10.06 16.28
C ASP A 67 -3.26 -9.73 15.03
N SER A 68 -3.19 -10.65 14.07
CA SER A 68 -2.53 -10.42 12.78
C SER A 68 -3.25 -9.33 11.97
N GLY A 69 -4.58 -9.24 12.08
CA GLY A 69 -5.40 -8.18 11.50
C GLY A 69 -5.10 -6.81 12.13
N ASP A 70 -5.01 -6.74 13.45
CA ASP A 70 -4.64 -5.53 14.18
C ASP A 70 -3.23 -5.03 13.79
N ILE A 71 -2.26 -5.94 13.69
CA ILE A 71 -0.87 -5.63 13.32
C ILE A 71 -0.78 -5.15 11.87
N SER A 72 -1.47 -5.84 10.95
CA SER A 72 -1.43 -5.49 9.52
C SER A 72 -2.13 -4.15 9.23
N SER A 73 -3.28 -3.89 9.85
CA SER A 73 -4.05 -2.66 9.67
C SER A 73 -3.34 -1.44 10.26
N SER A 74 -2.80 -1.57 11.48
CA SER A 74 -2.06 -0.50 12.13
C SER A 74 -0.66 -0.27 11.54
N LYS A 75 -0.12 -1.25 10.80
CA LYS A 75 1.24 -1.27 10.24
C LYS A 75 2.30 -0.93 11.29
N LEU A 76 2.07 -1.36 12.54
CA LEU A 76 2.91 -1.07 13.70
C LEU A 76 3.24 0.44 13.84
N SER A 77 2.27 1.30 13.53
CA SER A 77 2.46 2.75 13.48
C SER A 77 2.81 3.36 14.83
N ALA A 78 2.30 2.82 15.94
CA ALA A 78 2.61 3.30 17.28
C ALA A 78 4.01 2.85 17.72
N GLU A 79 4.35 1.59 17.44
CA GLU A 79 5.63 0.97 17.73
C GLU A 79 6.75 1.66 16.96
N ARG A 80 6.51 2.02 15.69
CA ARG A 80 7.46 2.79 14.87
C ARG A 80 7.69 4.22 15.33
N ARG A 81 6.71 4.84 16.00
CA ARG A 81 6.90 6.17 16.62
C ARG A 81 7.84 6.08 17.82
N GLN A 82 7.78 4.97 18.55
CA GLN A 82 8.65 4.70 19.69
C GLN A 82 10.05 4.22 19.24
N GLU A 83 10.09 3.40 18.18
CA GLU A 83 11.31 2.79 17.65
C GLU A 83 11.39 2.98 16.12
N PRO A 84 12.08 4.02 15.65
CA PRO A 84 12.14 4.35 14.23
C PRO A 84 12.91 3.32 13.38
N ASN A 85 13.61 2.38 14.01
CA ASN A 85 14.39 1.32 13.36
C ASN A 85 13.54 0.13 12.87
N ILE A 86 12.24 0.12 13.19
CA ILE A 86 11.31 -0.89 12.67
C ILE A 86 10.93 -0.54 11.22
N ARG A 87 11.15 -1.50 10.32
CA ARG A 87 10.93 -1.38 8.87
C ARG A 87 9.81 -2.27 8.39
N ILE A 88 9.26 -1.91 7.23
CA ILE A 88 8.13 -2.59 6.60
C ILE A 88 8.46 -2.83 5.13
N GLU A 89 8.33 -4.07 4.68
CA GLU A 89 8.44 -4.47 3.28
C GLU A 89 7.05 -4.84 2.78
N LEU A 90 6.57 -4.16 1.72
CA LEU A 90 5.20 -4.31 1.22
C LEU A 90 5.04 -5.41 0.17
N LYS A 91 6.11 -5.82 -0.51
CA LYS A 91 6.09 -6.78 -1.62
C LYS A 91 7.09 -7.91 -1.40
N PRO A 92 6.78 -9.18 -1.76
CA PRO A 92 5.50 -9.68 -2.29
C PRO A 92 4.41 -9.89 -1.21
N LYS A 93 4.78 -9.89 0.08
CA LYS A 93 3.87 -9.94 1.23
C LYS A 93 4.33 -8.94 2.28
N LEU A 94 3.41 -8.43 3.09
CA LEU A 94 3.71 -7.51 4.19
C LEU A 94 4.64 -8.20 5.21
N LYS A 95 5.84 -7.66 5.40
CA LYS A 95 6.83 -8.13 6.37
C LYS A 95 7.37 -7.00 7.23
N PHE A 96 7.68 -7.31 8.48
CA PHE A 96 8.26 -6.40 9.47
C PHE A 96 9.61 -6.95 9.92
N TYR A 97 10.56 -6.05 10.16
CA TYR A 97 11.89 -6.39 10.67
C TYR A 97 12.49 -5.20 11.41
N TYR A 98 13.41 -5.46 12.34
CA TYR A 98 14.24 -4.45 12.97
C TYR A 98 15.58 -4.38 12.26
N SER A 99 16.08 -3.18 11.97
CA SER A 99 17.43 -3.01 11.43
C SER A 99 18.09 -1.76 11.99
N GLN A 100 19.31 -1.91 12.53
CA GLN A 100 20.12 -0.82 13.07
C GLN A 100 20.78 0.01 11.95
N ASN A 101 20.95 -0.57 10.75
CA ASN A 101 21.63 0.07 9.64
C ASN A 101 20.62 0.68 8.65
N PRO A 102 20.63 2.00 8.42
CA PRO A 102 19.64 2.66 7.55
C PRO A 102 19.85 2.39 6.04
N GLY A 103 20.71 1.44 5.66
CA GLY A 103 21.31 1.37 4.33
C GLY A 103 20.70 0.40 3.31
N TYR A 104 19.79 -0.51 3.66
CA TYR A 104 19.40 -1.59 2.73
C TYR A 104 17.88 -1.70 2.50
N TYR A 105 17.48 -1.28 1.29
CA TYR A 105 16.23 -1.54 0.55
C TYR A 105 14.87 -1.22 1.20
N VAL A 106 14.32 -0.05 0.80
CA VAL A 106 13.08 -0.05 -0.02
C VAL A 106 13.32 0.88 -1.21
N ASN A 107 13.72 0.30 -2.34
CA ASN A 107 13.46 0.89 -3.65
C ASN A 107 11.94 0.88 -3.87
N ASN A 108 11.27 1.93 -3.40
CA ASN A 108 10.28 2.59 -4.23
C ASN A 108 10.97 3.85 -4.71
N GLU A 109 11.23 3.89 -6.01
CA GLU A 109 11.50 5.08 -6.83
C GLU A 109 11.23 6.38 -6.08
N GLN A 110 12.28 7.14 -5.76
CA GLN A 110 12.23 8.58 -5.48
C GLN A 110 10.91 9.10 -4.89
N ALA A 111 10.48 8.57 -3.75
CA ALA A 111 9.76 9.38 -2.79
C ALA A 111 10.80 10.12 -1.95
N THR A 112 11.63 10.92 -2.61
CA THR A 112 11.95 12.21 -2.02
C THR A 112 10.59 12.87 -1.94
N GLU A 113 9.89 12.76 -0.80
CA GLU A 113 9.03 13.88 -0.43
C GLU A 113 9.99 15.07 -0.50
N PRO A 114 9.85 15.98 -1.48
CA PRO A 114 10.57 17.21 -1.33
C PRO A 114 10.04 17.73 0.00
N LYS A 115 10.95 17.96 0.96
CA LYS A 115 10.66 18.88 2.04
C LYS A 115 10.47 20.22 1.33
N ILE A 116 9.27 20.44 0.80
CA ILE A 116 8.80 21.73 0.39
C ILE A 116 8.74 22.44 1.73
N ASN A 117 9.77 23.24 1.99
CA ASN A 117 9.67 24.32 2.94
C ASN A 117 8.58 25.23 2.36
N ALA A 118 7.33 24.85 2.61
CA ALA A 118 6.17 25.61 2.21
C ALA A 118 6.19 26.84 3.09
N ASN A 119 6.84 27.89 2.60
CA ASN A 119 6.55 29.24 3.03
C ASN A 119 5.02 29.37 2.99
N LYS A 120 4.42 29.70 4.14
CA LYS A 120 2.96 29.68 4.37
C LYS A 120 2.15 30.66 3.50
N GLU A 121 2.76 31.24 2.47
CA GLU A 121 2.24 32.41 1.77
C GLU A 121 1.59 32.08 0.42
N ASP A 122 1.90 30.95 -0.22
CA ASP A 122 1.25 30.55 -1.46
C ASP A 122 0.45 29.26 -1.29
N LYS A 123 -0.85 29.40 -0.99
CA LYS A 123 -1.80 28.28 -1.00
C LYS A 123 -2.05 27.87 -2.46
N ILE A 124 -1.16 27.05 -3.01
CA ILE A 124 -1.38 26.41 -4.31
C ILE A 124 -2.60 25.49 -4.17
N THR A 125 -3.62 25.75 -4.97
CA THR A 125 -4.83 24.94 -5.01
C THR A 125 -4.57 23.64 -5.79
N ALA A 126 -5.32 22.58 -5.46
CA ALA A 126 -5.22 21.31 -6.19
C ALA A 126 -5.42 21.47 -7.71
N VAL A 127 -6.27 22.43 -8.12
CA VAL A 127 -6.51 22.76 -9.54
C VAL A 127 -5.23 23.26 -10.21
N GLN A 128 -4.50 24.18 -9.57
CA GLN A 128 -3.25 24.71 -10.11
C GLN A 128 -2.17 23.64 -10.27
N VAL A 129 -2.13 22.65 -9.36
CA VAL A 129 -1.22 21.51 -9.47
C VAL A 129 -1.58 20.63 -10.67
N CYS A 130 -2.87 20.35 -10.86
CA CYS A 130 -3.36 19.58 -12.00
C CYS A 130 -3.05 20.29 -13.33
N ASP A 131 -3.29 21.60 -13.42
CA ASP A 131 -3.00 22.36 -14.65
C ASP A 131 -1.50 22.38 -14.96
N ALA A 132 -0.65 22.55 -13.94
CA ALA A 132 0.80 22.49 -14.10
C ALA A 132 1.27 21.10 -14.58
N LEU A 133 0.69 20.03 -14.04
CA LEU A 133 0.96 18.65 -14.47
C LEU A 133 0.53 18.42 -15.92
N ALA A 134 -0.66 18.90 -16.30
CA ALA A 134 -1.19 18.78 -17.66
C ALA A 134 -0.26 19.44 -18.68
N LEU A 135 0.20 20.66 -18.38
CA LEU A 135 1.13 21.41 -19.22
C LEU A 135 2.50 20.73 -19.31
N TYR A 136 3.00 20.17 -18.22
CA TYR A 136 4.27 19.43 -18.22
C TYR A 136 4.20 18.19 -19.13
N LEU A 137 3.16 17.36 -18.95
CA LEU A 137 2.95 16.15 -19.75
C LEU A 137 2.85 16.47 -21.25
N GLN A 138 2.10 17.51 -21.60
CA GLN A 138 1.90 17.90 -23.00
C GLN A 138 3.15 18.54 -23.62
N ASN A 139 3.78 19.49 -22.93
CA ASN A 139 4.85 20.29 -23.54
C ASN A 139 6.21 19.60 -23.49
N LYS A 140 6.55 18.97 -22.36
CA LYS A 140 7.84 18.32 -22.14
C LYS A 140 7.85 16.88 -22.63
N LEU A 141 6.81 16.12 -22.30
CA LEU A 141 6.75 14.69 -22.59
C LEU A 141 5.98 14.35 -23.88
N LYS A 142 5.31 15.33 -24.51
CA LYS A 142 4.48 15.12 -25.71
C LYS A 142 3.39 14.07 -25.49
N ILE A 143 2.89 13.98 -24.26
CA ILE A 143 1.82 13.08 -23.86
C ILE A 143 0.51 13.88 -23.85
N HIS A 144 -0.42 13.50 -24.72
CA HIS A 144 -1.79 13.98 -24.63
C HIS A 144 -2.42 13.41 -23.38
N ASN A 145 -2.96 14.25 -22.52
CA ASN A 145 -3.38 13.83 -21.20
C ASN A 145 -4.74 14.43 -20.84
N MET A 146 -5.51 13.71 -20.01
CA MET A 146 -6.82 14.14 -19.56
C MET A 146 -7.14 13.57 -18.19
N PRO A 147 -7.65 14.38 -17.24
CA PRO A 147 -8.17 13.89 -15.97
C PRO A 147 -9.48 13.12 -16.20
N ILE A 148 -9.65 11.98 -15.53
CA ILE A 148 -10.88 11.21 -15.63
C ILE A 148 -11.98 11.90 -14.83
N LYS A 149 -13.08 12.22 -15.51
CA LYS A 149 -14.31 12.71 -14.88
C LYS A 149 -15.14 11.52 -14.41
N HIS A 150 -14.94 11.10 -13.16
CA HIS A 150 -15.62 9.95 -12.54
C HIS A 150 -17.15 9.98 -12.66
N HIS A 151 -17.76 11.18 -12.65
CA HIS A 151 -19.21 11.33 -12.81
C HIS A 151 -19.74 10.98 -14.22
N LEU A 152 -18.86 10.90 -15.22
CA LEU A 152 -19.19 10.45 -16.58
C LEU A 152 -18.98 8.94 -16.75
N SER A 153 -18.32 8.27 -15.79
CA SER A 153 -18.13 6.82 -15.85
C SER A 153 -19.45 6.13 -15.51
N SER A 154 -19.90 5.27 -16.41
CA SER A 154 -21.14 4.51 -16.24
C SER A 154 -20.90 3.04 -16.57
N ASN A 155 -21.12 2.17 -15.60
CA ASN A 155 -20.99 0.72 -15.78
C ASN A 155 -22.24 0.14 -16.45
N LYS A 156 -22.52 0.54 -17.69
CA LYS A 156 -23.67 0.03 -18.47
C LYS A 156 -23.41 -1.34 -19.11
N GLN A 157 -22.15 -1.75 -19.22
CA GLN A 157 -21.76 -2.96 -19.95
C GLN A 157 -21.17 -4.08 -19.08
N GLY A 158 -20.97 -3.87 -17.77
CA GLY A 158 -20.50 -4.91 -16.85
C GLY A 158 -21.63 -5.67 -16.16
N THR A 159 -21.39 -6.95 -15.85
CA THR A 159 -22.24 -7.73 -14.95
C THR A 159 -22.30 -7.04 -13.59
N LYS A 160 -23.52 -6.73 -13.12
CA LYS A 160 -23.78 -6.04 -11.85
C LYS A 160 -23.00 -6.69 -10.70
N GLY A 161 -22.15 -5.90 -10.03
CA GLY A 161 -21.70 -6.19 -8.67
C GLY A 161 -20.21 -6.50 -8.46
N ASN A 162 -19.44 -6.93 -9.47
CA ASN A 162 -18.12 -7.53 -9.20
C ASN A 162 -16.90 -6.72 -9.63
N ASN A 163 -17.05 -5.72 -10.51
CA ASN A 163 -15.92 -4.92 -10.98
C ASN A 163 -15.97 -3.50 -10.39
N LYS A 164 -15.25 -3.29 -9.29
CA LYS A 164 -14.87 -1.95 -8.85
C LYS A 164 -13.76 -1.48 -9.80
N TRP A 165 -14.12 -0.79 -10.87
CA TRP A 165 -13.14 -0.24 -11.80
C TRP A 165 -12.30 0.81 -11.06
N LEU A 166 -11.07 0.45 -10.71
CA LEU A 166 -10.03 1.41 -10.32
C LEU A 166 -9.56 2.05 -11.62
N HIS A 167 -10.25 3.09 -12.07
CA HIS A 167 -9.72 3.92 -13.14
C HIS A 167 -8.60 4.78 -12.55
N PRO A 168 -7.46 4.94 -13.25
CA PRO A 168 -6.46 5.93 -12.84
C PRO A 168 -7.11 7.31 -12.85
N ASP A 169 -6.75 8.21 -11.93
CA ASP A 169 -7.33 9.56 -11.89
C ASP A 169 -6.98 10.39 -13.14
N TRP A 170 -5.98 9.94 -13.90
CA TRP A 170 -5.48 10.58 -15.11
C TRP A 170 -5.20 9.55 -16.20
N VAL A 171 -5.43 9.92 -17.46
CA VAL A 171 -5.03 9.11 -18.63
C VAL A 171 -4.08 9.92 -19.49
N GLY A 172 -3.03 9.26 -19.97
CA GLY A 172 -2.08 9.79 -20.94
C GLY A 172 -2.09 8.94 -22.22
N MET A 173 -1.77 9.56 -23.35
CA MET A 173 -1.52 8.89 -24.61
C MET A 173 -0.33 9.58 -25.30
N GLU A 174 0.69 8.79 -25.57
CA GLU A 174 1.86 9.20 -26.34
C GLU A 174 1.68 8.78 -27.80
N VAL A 175 1.90 9.72 -28.72
CA VAL A 175 1.81 9.49 -30.16
C VAL A 175 3.20 9.13 -30.70
N LEU A 176 3.43 7.84 -30.92
CA LEU A 176 4.74 7.32 -31.34
C LEU A 176 5.08 7.67 -32.80
N ASN A 177 4.05 7.91 -33.61
CA ASN A 177 4.20 8.18 -35.03
C ASN A 177 4.36 9.67 -35.37
N GLU A 178 4.50 10.56 -34.38
CA GLU A 178 4.54 12.02 -34.61
C GLU A 178 5.64 12.40 -35.63
N LYS A 179 6.82 11.78 -35.50
CA LYS A 179 7.99 12.01 -36.35
C LYS A 179 8.06 11.15 -37.61
N TRP A 180 7.09 10.25 -37.83
CA TRP A 180 7.14 9.35 -38.99
C TRP A 180 6.80 10.08 -40.28
N SER A 181 7.47 9.71 -41.38
CA SER A 181 7.09 10.15 -42.71
C SER A 181 5.73 9.58 -43.11
N SER A 182 5.06 10.21 -44.07
CA SER A 182 3.76 9.78 -44.60
C SER A 182 3.78 8.31 -45.05
N LEU A 183 4.83 7.90 -45.76
CA LEU A 183 5.01 6.52 -46.22
C LEU A 183 5.03 5.51 -45.07
N ILE A 184 5.77 5.80 -43.99
CA ILE A 184 5.86 4.90 -42.83
C ILE A 184 4.53 4.83 -42.09
N LYS A 185 3.80 5.95 -41.97
CA LYS A 185 2.46 5.98 -41.38
C LYS A 185 1.50 5.10 -42.18
N ASP A 186 1.55 5.17 -43.51
CA ASP A 186 0.69 4.35 -44.36
C ASP A 186 1.04 2.87 -44.29
N CYS A 187 2.33 2.51 -44.31
CA CYS A 187 2.75 1.13 -44.07
C CYS A 187 2.27 0.60 -42.70
N ALA A 188 2.40 1.39 -41.63
CA ALA A 188 1.99 0.97 -40.31
C ALA A 188 0.46 0.78 -40.15
N LYS A 189 -0.35 1.48 -40.95
CA LYS A 189 -1.81 1.23 -41.02
C LYS A 189 -2.10 -0.16 -41.60
N TYR A 190 -1.39 -0.57 -42.65
CA TYR A 190 -1.58 -1.88 -43.27
C TYR A 190 -1.13 -3.04 -42.36
N TYR A 191 -0.09 -2.85 -41.55
CA TYR A 191 0.45 -3.90 -40.67
C TYR A 191 -0.07 -3.84 -39.22
N ALA A 192 -1.07 -3.01 -38.92
CA ALA A 192 -1.58 -2.79 -37.56
C ALA A 192 -0.47 -2.48 -36.53
N GLY A 193 0.55 -1.72 -36.95
CA GLY A 193 1.65 -1.31 -36.08
C GLY A 193 1.14 -0.44 -34.93
N LYS A 194 1.78 -0.53 -33.76
CA LYS A 194 1.45 0.35 -32.63
C LYS A 194 1.79 1.81 -32.97
N GLN A 195 0.77 2.65 -33.08
CA GLN A 195 0.93 4.08 -33.41
C GLN A 195 0.86 4.99 -32.19
N ALA A 196 0.32 4.49 -31.08
CA ALA A 196 0.21 5.18 -29.81
C ALA A 196 0.46 4.23 -28.64
N ARG A 197 0.83 4.80 -27.50
CA ARG A 197 1.00 4.11 -26.21
C ARG A 197 0.19 4.85 -25.15
N PHE A 198 -0.55 4.09 -24.34
CA PHE A 198 -1.32 4.57 -23.19
C PHE A 198 -0.59 4.24 -21.90
#